data_AF-A0A820FFW7-F1
#
_entry.id   AF-A0A820FFW7-F1
#
_cell.length_a   1.000
_cell.length_b   1.000
_cell.length_c   1.000
_cell.angle_alpha   90.00
_cell.angle_beta   90.00
_cell.angle_gamma   90.00
#
_symmetry.space_group_name_H-M   'P 1'
#
loop_
_entity.id
_entity.type
_entity.pdbx_description
1 polymer ?
#
loop_
_entity_poly.entity_id
_entity_poly.type
_entity_poly.pdbx_seq_one_letter_code
_entity_poly.pdbx_strand_id
1 'polypeptide(L)' 'KYRTGVGTAGPAQELFYVEVTNEMKVNMGGGNSSEQELIVVHEIPVDELYQFVFDQTKAKETSLMFGIMWFLHKKGRLP' A
#
# COMPACT_ATOMS: atom_id res chain seq x y z
N LYS A 1 9.62 -11.32 6.45
CA LYS A 1 8.34 -12.03 6.67
C LYS A 1 7.67 -11.49 7.93
N TYR A 2 6.39 -11.15 7.86
CA TYR A 2 5.54 -10.81 9.01
C TYR A 2 4.23 -11.61 8.91
N ARG A 3 3.39 -11.56 9.94
CA ARG A 3 2.09 -12.26 9.96
C ARG A 3 0.96 -11.28 10.23
N THR A 4 -0.15 -11.44 9.53
CA THR A 4 -1.42 -10.74 9.78
C THR A 4 -2.46 -11.73 10.29
N GLY A 5 -3.58 -11.24 10.83
CA GLY A 5 -4.67 -12.12 11.28
C GLY A 5 -4.24 -13.18 12.31
N VAL A 6 -3.34 -12.84 13.23
CA VAL A 6 -2.68 -13.78 14.16
C VAL A 6 -3.63 -14.46 15.16
N GLY A 7 -4.91 -14.08 15.20
CA GLY A 7 -5.97 -14.78 15.97
C GLY A 7 -6.82 -15.74 15.13
N THR A 8 -6.61 -15.83 13.82
CA THR A 8 -7.38 -16.70 12.91
C THR A 8 -6.47 -17.67 12.18
N ALA A 9 -5.88 -17.26 11.05
CA ALA A 9 -5.02 -18.11 10.22
C ALA A 9 -3.54 -17.74 10.34
N GLY A 10 -3.21 -16.50 10.77
CA GLY A 10 -1.83 -16.05 10.91
C GLY A 10 -0.97 -16.20 9.65
N PRO A 11 -1.45 -15.94 8.41
CA PRO A 11 -0.68 -16.21 7.20
C PRO A 11 0.66 -15.46 7.19
N ALA A 12 1.70 -16.10 6.67
CA ALA A 12 2.99 -15.45 6.48
C ALA A 12 2.96 -14.59 5.22
N GLN A 13 3.41 -13.35 5.34
CA GLN A 13 3.47 -12.39 4.25
C GLN A 13 4.87 -11.79 4.10
N GLU A 14 5.18 -11.37 2.87
CA GLU A 14 6.36 -10.61 2.50
C GLU A 14 5.92 -9.31 1.84
N LEU A 15 6.65 -8.23 2.13
CA LEU A 15 6.41 -6.91 1.56
C LEU A 15 7.62 -6.50 0.75
N PHE A 16 7.40 -6.10 -0.49
CA PHE A 16 8.41 -5.62 -1.41
C PHE A 16 8.18 -4.13 -1.71
N TYR A 17 9.26 -3.43 -2.09
CA TYR A 17 9.23 -2.01 -2.42
C TYR A 17 9.94 -1.79 -3.76
N VAL A 18 9.39 -0.91 -4.59
CA VAL A 18 9.96 -0.50 -5.87
C VAL A 18 9.71 0.98 -6.09
N GLU A 19 10.67 1.66 -6.71
CA GLU A 19 10.50 3.02 -7.23
C GLU A 19 10.10 2.94 -8.70
N VAL A 20 9.05 3.66 -9.08
CA VAL A 20 8.53 3.68 -10.44
C VAL A 20 8.46 5.12 -10.95
N THR A 21 8.51 5.27 -12.27
CA THR A 21 8.33 6.55 -12.95
C THR A 21 7.20 6.44 -13.98
N ASN A 22 6.72 7.59 -14.48
CA ASN A 22 5.62 7.59 -15.46
C ASN A 22 6.02 6.94 -16.79
N GLU A 23 7.30 6.92 -17.14
CA GLU A 23 7.82 6.26 -18.33
C GLU A 23 7.68 4.72 -18.27
N MET A 24 7.49 4.15 -17.08
CA MET A 24 7.28 2.71 -16.89
C MET A 24 5.81 2.29 -17.03
N LYS A 25 4.89 3.25 -17.23
CA LYS A 25 3.44 2.99 -17.28
C LYS A 25 3.05 2.37 -18.62
N VAL A 26 2.53 1.15 -18.59
CA VAL A 26 2.06 0.43 -19.79
C VAL A 26 0.56 0.59 -20.05
N ASN A 27 -0.23 0.90 -19.01
CA ASN A 27 -1.66 1.20 -19.06
C ASN A 27 -2.09 1.95 -17.79
N MET A 28 -3.39 2.20 -17.60
CA MET A 28 -3.91 2.94 -16.44
C MET A 28 -3.81 2.17 -15.10
N GLY A 29 -3.42 0.89 -15.13
CA GLY A 29 -3.45 -0.01 -13.99
C GLY A 29 -4.87 -0.42 -13.60
N GLY A 30 -5.02 -0.97 -12.39
CA GLY A 30 -6.29 -1.45 -11.86
C GLY A 30 -6.47 -2.95 -12.03
N GLY A 31 -7.69 -3.42 -11.76
CA GLY A 31 -8.03 -4.84 -11.76
C GLY A 31 -8.23 -5.40 -13.16
N ASN A 32 -7.85 -6.66 -13.35
CA ASN A 32 -8.17 -7.37 -14.57
C ASN A 32 -9.66 -7.75 -14.63
N SER A 33 -10.40 -7.12 -15.54
CA SER A 33 -11.83 -7.37 -15.70
C SER A 33 -12.15 -8.81 -16.12
N SER A 34 -11.26 -9.51 -16.83
CA SER A 34 -11.49 -10.92 -17.17
C SER A 34 -11.38 -11.84 -15.95
N GLU A 35 -10.68 -11.40 -14.90
CA GLU A 35 -10.52 -12.10 -13.63
C GLU A 35 -11.50 -11.58 -12.56
N GLN A 36 -12.44 -10.70 -12.95
CA GLN A 36 -13.44 -10.08 -12.07
C GLN A 36 -12.85 -9.22 -10.95
N GLU A 37 -11.66 -8.66 -11.16
CA GLU A 37 -11.03 -7.76 -10.19
C GLU A 37 -11.57 -6.34 -10.31
N LEU A 38 -12.12 -5.82 -9.21
CA LEU A 38 -12.59 -4.44 -9.10
C LEU A 38 -11.58 -3.60 -8.31
N ILE A 39 -10.45 -3.31 -8.94
CA ILE A 39 -9.32 -2.61 -8.31
C ILE A 39 -9.08 -1.28 -9.03
N VAL A 40 -8.89 -0.21 -8.24
CA VAL A 40 -8.61 1.14 -8.71
C VAL A 40 -7.25 1.59 -8.20
N VAL A 41 -6.49 2.28 -9.05
CA VAL A 41 -5.20 2.87 -8.67
C VAL A 41 -5.45 4.24 -8.04
N HIS A 42 -4.85 4.47 -6.87
CA HIS A 42 -4.81 5.77 -6.22
C HIS A 42 -3.35 6.21 -6.06
N GLU A 43 -3.03 7.38 -6.61
CA GLU A 43 -1.75 8.06 -6.41
C GLU A 43 -1.93 9.06 -5.24
N ILE A 44 -1.14 8.91 -4.18
CA ILE A 44 -1.22 9.75 -2.98
C ILE A 44 0.06 10.56 -2.86
N PRO A 45 -0.01 11.89 -2.74
CA PRO A 45 1.15 12.73 -2.47
C PRO A 45 1.90 12.29 -1.22
N VAL A 46 3.23 12.34 -1.26
CA VAL A 46 4.08 11.81 -0.17
C VAL A 46 3.86 12.54 1.15
N ASP A 47 3.60 13.84 1.09
CA ASP A 47 3.29 14.73 2.21
C ASP A 47 1.92 14.48 2.84
N GLU A 48 1.02 13.76 2.15
CA GLU A 48 -0.29 13.36 2.67
C GLU A 48 -0.30 11.94 3.27
N LEU A 49 0.76 11.16 3.06
CA LEU A 49 0.80 9.74 3.45
C LEU A 49 0.62 9.53 4.95
N TYR A 50 1.18 10.41 5.78
CA TYR A 50 1.04 10.30 7.24
C TYR A 50 -0.42 10.48 7.66
N GLN A 51 -1.11 11.51 7.16
CA GLN A 51 -2.54 11.70 7.44
C GLN A 51 -3.38 10.55 6.87
N PHE A 52 -3.06 10.07 5.66
CA PHE A 52 -3.77 8.96 5.03
C PHE A 52 -3.75 7.68 5.89
N VAL A 53 -2.62 7.37 6.54
CA VAL A 53 -2.51 6.21 7.45
C VAL A 53 -3.51 6.28 8.59
N PHE A 54 -3.79 7.47 9.14
CA PHE A 54 -4.68 7.64 10.29
C PHE A 54 -6.12 8.03 9.94
N ASP A 55 -6.42 8.29 8.66
CA ASP A 55 -7.76 8.64 8.20
C ASP A 55 -8.74 7.45 8.37
N GLN A 56 -9.59 7.49 9.40
CA GLN A 56 -10.54 6.42 9.69
C GLN A 56 -11.70 6.31 8.69
N THR A 57 -11.89 7.31 7.81
CA THR A 57 -12.93 7.26 6.77
C THR A 57 -12.59 6.28 5.64
N LYS A 58 -11.32 5.85 5.56
CA LYS A 58 -10.83 4.93 4.53
C LYS A 58 -10.41 3.62 5.18
N ALA A 59 -11.09 2.52 4.83
CA ALA A 59 -10.66 1.19 5.25
C ALA A 59 -9.24 0.90 4.72
N LYS A 60 -8.34 0.49 5.61
CA LYS A 60 -6.95 0.17 5.28
C LYS A 60 -6.57 -1.13 5.98
N GLU A 61 -5.86 -1.97 5.27
CA GLU A 61 -5.28 -3.19 5.83
C GLU A 61 -3.94 -2.84 6.52
N THR A 62 -3.59 -3.59 7.58
CA THR A 62 -2.46 -3.29 8.45
C THR A 62 -1.11 -3.30 7.71
N SER A 63 -0.94 -4.17 6.72
CA SER A 63 0.26 -4.25 5.89
C SER A 63 0.46 -3.02 5.01
N LEU A 64 -0.62 -2.44 4.48
CA LEU A 64 -0.55 -1.16 3.77
C LEU A 64 -0.06 -0.04 4.69
N MET A 65 -0.66 0.06 5.89
CA MET A 65 -0.23 1.05 6.89
C MET A 65 1.24 0.84 7.28
N PHE A 66 1.65 -0.40 7.51
CA PHE A 66 3.04 -0.75 7.83
C PHE A 66 4.01 -0.38 6.70
N GLY A 67 3.66 -0.65 5.45
CA GLY A 67 4.47 -0.30 4.28
C GLY A 67 4.68 1.20 4.13
N ILE A 68 3.62 1.99 4.32
CA ILE A 68 3.71 3.45 4.30
C ILE A 68 4.59 3.96 5.44
N MET A 69 4.39 3.48 6.67
CA MET A 69 5.20 3.88 7.82
C MET A 69 6.67 3.50 7.66
N TRP A 70 6.96 2.32 7.12
CA TRP A 70 8.33 1.91 6.77
C TRP A 70 8.95 2.85 5.74
N PHE A 71 8.21 3.21 4.69
CA PHE A 71 8.68 4.12 3.64
C PHE A 71 8.99 5.51 4.20
N LEU A 72 8.05 6.10 4.96
CA LEU A 72 8.24 7.41 5.61
C LEU A 72 9.46 7.38 6.53
N HIS A 73 9.62 6.32 7.32
CA HIS A 73 10.78 6.16 8.21
C HIS A 73 12.10 6.01 7.45
N LYS A 74 12.17 5.13 6.45
CA LYS A 74 13.42 4.83 5.73
C LYS A 74 13.86 5.90 4.76
N LYS A 75 12.93 6.69 4.22
CA LYS A 75 13.25 7.79 3.31
C LYS A 75 13.40 9.14 4.03
N GLY A 76 13.37 9.15 5.36
CA GLY A 76 13.55 10.38 6.16
C GLY A 76 12.41 11.38 5.96
N ARG A 77 11.18 10.89 5.83
CA ARG A 77 9.96 11.66 5.54
C ARG A 77 8.91 11.54 6.64
N LEU A 78 9.28 11.03 7.81
CA LEU A 78 8.40 11.14 8.98
C LEU A 78 8.29 12.63 9.34
N PRO A 79 7.08 13.12 9.63
CA PRO A 79 6.91 14.46 10.19
C PRO A 79 7.55 14.60 11.57
#